data_AF-A0A379SEB1-F1
#
_entry.id   AF-A0A379SEB1-F1
#
_cell.length_a   1.000
_cell.length_b   1.000
_cell.length_c   1.000
_cell.angle_alpha   90.00
_cell.angle_beta   90.00
_cell.angle_gamma   90.00
#
_symmetry.space_group_name_H-M   'P 1'
#
loop_
_entity.id
_entity.type
_entity.pdbx_description
1 polymer ?
#
loop_
_entity_poly.entity_id
_entity_poly.type
_entity_poly.pdbx_seq_one_letter_code
_entity_poly.pdbx_strand_id
1 'polypeptide(L)'
;MNETFTSLSGNFISALSTSTDPRTGQFMVNFPLASLNGNNSLGPELTLSLSYSPLVYGNAGFGTGFSLGITQFNNQTNLLELSNGEKYRVEAGTDTVRNKKLNNFRFAYTNGNDDADGYTIFWKEGKQELLTSDRRRYLRYYAHYLTAGPYPNARVGLERTVSAAEPG
;
A
#
# COMPACT_ATOMS: atom_id res chain seq x y z
N MET A 1 -19.85 -41.23 10.24
CA MET A 1 -18.75 -40.38 9.75
C MET A 1 -18.39 -39.45 10.89
N ASN A 2 -17.16 -39.54 11.40
CA ASN A 2 -16.70 -38.73 12.53
C ASN A 2 -15.69 -37.74 11.93
N GLU A 3 -16.16 -36.54 11.61
CA GLU A 3 -15.31 -35.48 11.02
C GLU A 3 -14.44 -34.90 12.15
N THR A 4 -13.21 -35.37 12.24
CA THR A 4 -12.22 -34.81 13.18
C THR A 4 -11.82 -33.41 12.69
N PHE A 5 -12.34 -32.37 13.33
CA PHE A 5 -11.88 -31.01 13.10
C PHE A 5 -10.48 -30.83 13.70
N THR A 6 -9.49 -30.61 12.84
CA THR A 6 -8.13 -30.28 13.25
C THR A 6 -7.95 -28.76 13.21
N SER A 7 -7.73 -28.13 14.38
CA SER A 7 -7.39 -26.70 14.46
C SER A 7 -5.88 -26.52 14.54
N LEU A 8 -5.32 -25.70 13.65
CA LEU A 8 -3.91 -25.27 13.69
C LEU A 8 -3.71 -24.03 14.61
N SER A 9 -4.69 -23.67 15.43
CA SER A 9 -4.70 -22.44 16.24
C SER A 9 -3.52 -22.30 17.21
N GLY A 10 -2.84 -23.39 17.57
CA GLY A 10 -1.65 -23.37 18.44
C GLY A 10 -0.37 -22.85 17.77
N ASN A 11 -0.28 -22.83 16.43
CA ASN A 11 0.93 -22.42 15.72
C ASN A 11 1.08 -20.89 15.58
N PHE A 12 0.04 -20.11 15.91
CA PHE A 12 0.04 -18.65 15.69
C PHE A 12 0.51 -17.84 16.90
N ILE A 13 0.46 -18.38 18.13
CA ILE A 13 0.93 -17.64 19.32
C ILE A 13 2.45 -17.45 19.29
N SER A 14 3.22 -18.39 18.73
CA SER A 14 4.66 -18.22 18.55
C SER A 14 5.02 -17.13 17.54
N ALA A 15 4.09 -16.73 16.67
CA ALA A 15 4.32 -15.69 15.67
C ALA A 15 3.98 -14.28 16.19
N LEU A 16 3.25 -14.18 17.32
CA LEU A 16 2.99 -12.91 17.98
C LEU A 16 4.29 -12.35 18.53
N SER A 17 4.66 -11.16 18.05
CA SER A 17 5.83 -10.43 18.53
C SER A 17 5.37 -9.23 19.33
N THR A 18 5.89 -9.09 20.55
CA THR A 18 5.64 -7.93 21.41
C THR A 18 6.95 -7.28 21.79
N SER A 19 6.97 -5.96 21.88
CA SER A 19 8.15 -5.20 22.27
C SER A 19 7.74 -4.03 23.14
N THR A 20 8.61 -3.66 24.07
CA THR A 20 8.45 -2.44 24.86
C THR A 20 9.70 -1.59 24.64
N ASP A 21 9.54 -0.34 24.23
CA ASP A 21 10.68 0.58 24.20
C ASP A 21 11.07 0.93 25.65
N PRO A 22 12.26 0.49 26.13
CA PRO A 22 12.68 0.71 27.52
C PRO A 22 12.85 2.18 27.89
N ARG A 23 13.00 3.09 26.91
CA ARG A 23 13.18 4.53 27.16
C ARG A 23 11.86 5.25 27.39
N THR A 24 10.78 4.75 26.78
CA THR A 24 9.49 5.44 26.73
C THR A 24 8.34 4.63 27.35
N GLY A 25 8.57 3.35 27.65
CA GLY A 25 7.54 2.42 28.10
C GLY A 25 6.50 2.09 27.02
N GLN A 26 6.77 2.44 25.75
CA GLN A 26 5.81 2.23 24.67
C GLN A 26 5.72 0.75 24.32
N PHE A 27 4.51 0.20 24.44
CA PHE A 27 4.20 -1.17 24.06
C PHE A 27 3.84 -1.26 22.59
N MET A 28 4.46 -2.20 21.88
CA MET A 28 4.27 -2.47 20.47
C MET A 28 3.92 -3.95 20.28
N VAL A 29 3.06 -4.22 19.31
CA VAL A 29 2.68 -5.59 18.94
C VAL A 29 2.79 -5.73 17.43
N ASN A 30 3.24 -6.87 16.96
CA ASN A 30 3.13 -7.25 15.55
C ASN A 30 2.64 -8.70 15.48
N PHE A 31 1.50 -8.88 14.82
CA PHE A 31 0.83 -10.15 14.65
C PHE A 31 0.74 -10.48 13.15
N PRO A 32 1.58 -11.39 12.63
CA PRO A 32 1.55 -11.77 11.23
C PRO A 32 0.23 -12.49 10.90
N LEU A 33 -0.42 -12.09 9.81
CA LEU A 33 -1.71 -12.61 9.37
C LEU A 33 -1.55 -13.61 8.23
N ALA A 34 -0.81 -13.22 7.18
CA ALA A 34 -0.62 -14.03 5.99
C ALA A 34 0.62 -13.58 5.21
N SER A 35 1.26 -14.51 4.51
CA SER A 35 2.17 -14.21 3.40
C SER A 35 1.57 -14.81 2.14
N LEU A 36 1.38 -13.96 1.12
CA LEU A 36 0.75 -14.30 -0.14
C LEU A 36 1.77 -14.15 -1.25
N ASN A 37 2.02 -15.23 -1.97
CA ASN A 37 2.91 -15.25 -3.12
C ASN A 37 2.10 -15.47 -4.38
N GLY A 38 2.06 -14.45 -5.23
CA GLY A 38 1.42 -14.53 -6.55
C GLY A 38 2.23 -15.34 -7.55
N ASN A 39 1.59 -15.64 -8.68
CA ASN A 39 2.22 -16.13 -9.91
C ASN A 39 3.15 -17.34 -9.71
N ASN A 40 2.68 -18.39 -9.02
CA ASN A 40 3.49 -19.59 -8.75
C ASN A 40 4.86 -19.26 -8.12
N SER A 41 4.87 -18.37 -7.13
CA SER A 41 6.07 -17.86 -6.44
C SER A 41 7.01 -17.02 -7.30
N LEU A 42 6.55 -16.52 -8.44
CA LEU A 42 7.25 -15.51 -9.24
C LEU A 42 6.82 -14.07 -8.88
N GLY A 43 6.02 -13.92 -7.83
CA GLY A 43 5.58 -12.64 -7.27
C GLY A 43 4.26 -12.13 -7.85
N PRO A 44 3.75 -10.97 -7.38
CA PRO A 44 4.26 -10.18 -6.26
C PRO A 44 4.08 -10.90 -4.91
N GLU A 45 4.97 -10.61 -3.96
CA GLU A 45 4.85 -11.04 -2.57
C GLU A 45 4.11 -9.96 -1.76
N LEU A 46 3.18 -10.41 -0.91
CA LEU A 46 2.47 -9.59 0.05
C LEU A 46 2.50 -10.26 1.42
N THR A 47 3.22 -9.63 2.35
CA THR A 47 3.13 -9.99 3.77
C THR A 47 2.18 -9.04 4.47
N LEU A 48 1.17 -9.61 5.13
CA LEU A 48 0.19 -8.88 5.94
C LEU A 48 0.48 -9.14 7.41
N SER A 49 0.62 -8.08 8.19
CA SER A 49 0.71 -8.17 9.65
C SER A 49 -0.11 -7.08 10.32
N LEU A 50 -0.85 -7.45 11.36
CA LEU A 50 -1.54 -6.51 12.22
C LEU A 50 -0.57 -5.98 13.27
N SER A 51 -0.15 -4.73 13.10
CA SER A 51 0.83 -4.07 13.96
C SER A 51 0.16 -2.98 14.80
N TYR A 52 0.50 -2.93 16.09
CA TYR A 52 0.08 -1.90 17.03
C TYR A 52 1.26 -1.00 17.45
N SER A 53 1.02 0.31 17.45
CA SER A 53 1.89 1.29 18.10
C SER A 53 1.07 2.43 18.71
N PRO A 54 1.39 2.89 19.94
CA PRO A 54 0.72 4.03 20.56
C PRO A 54 1.01 5.37 19.86
N LEU A 55 1.98 5.39 18.95
CA LEU A 55 2.30 6.58 18.13
C LEU A 55 1.42 6.70 16.89
N VAL A 56 0.63 5.67 16.59
CA VAL A 56 -0.31 5.67 15.47
C VAL A 56 -1.69 6.08 15.99
N TYR A 57 -2.13 7.29 15.66
CA TYR A 57 -3.45 7.78 16.07
C TYR A 57 -4.56 7.50 15.06
N GLY A 58 -4.20 6.94 13.90
CA GLY A 58 -5.15 6.54 12.87
C GLY A 58 -5.95 5.31 13.28
N ASN A 59 -7.20 5.26 12.82
CA ASN A 59 -8.03 4.06 12.87
C ASN A 59 -8.44 3.72 11.43
N ALA A 60 -7.85 2.64 10.90
CA ALA A 60 -8.11 2.12 9.56
C ALA A 60 -9.16 0.99 9.54
N GLY A 61 -9.96 0.86 10.61
CA GLY A 61 -10.98 -0.20 10.76
C GLY A 61 -10.58 -1.33 11.71
N PHE A 62 -9.34 -1.31 12.22
CA PHE A 62 -8.80 -2.32 13.14
C PHE A 62 -8.64 -1.80 14.58
N GLY A 63 -9.08 -0.57 14.84
CA GLY A 63 -8.86 0.13 16.11
C GLY A 63 -7.76 1.18 15.99
N THR A 64 -7.74 2.12 16.94
CA THR A 64 -6.70 3.15 17.04
C THR A 64 -5.36 2.50 17.38
N GLY A 65 -4.29 2.89 16.68
CA GLY A 65 -2.96 2.32 16.89
C GLY A 65 -2.65 1.12 16.01
N PHE A 66 -3.66 0.52 15.37
CA PHE A 66 -3.50 -0.67 14.55
C PHE A 66 -3.34 -0.34 13.06
N SER A 67 -2.49 -1.11 12.37
CA SER A 67 -2.21 -1.01 10.94
C SER A 67 -1.87 -2.37 10.34
N LEU A 68 -2.04 -2.53 9.02
CA LEU A 68 -1.78 -3.79 8.30
C LEU A 68 -0.43 -3.86 7.58
N GLY A 69 0.40 -2.81 7.69
CA GLY A 69 1.67 -2.73 6.96
C GLY A 69 1.52 -2.66 5.43
N ILE A 70 0.37 -2.18 4.94
CA ILE A 70 0.10 -1.99 3.51
C ILE A 70 0.30 -0.53 3.10
N THR A 71 0.62 -0.32 1.82
CA THR A 71 0.71 1.05 1.30
C THR A 71 -0.66 1.72 1.32
N GLN A 72 -0.70 2.92 1.87
CA GLN A 72 -1.90 3.69 2.07
C GLN A 72 -1.64 5.18 1.82
N PHE A 73 -2.63 5.87 1.27
CA PHE A 73 -2.59 7.31 1.10
C PHE A 73 -3.79 7.95 1.79
N ASN A 74 -3.54 8.98 2.61
CA ASN A 74 -4.58 9.78 3.24
C ASN A 74 -4.68 11.13 2.51
N ASN A 75 -5.80 11.35 1.83
CA ASN A 75 -6.05 12.57 1.04
C ASN A 75 -6.34 13.83 1.88
N GLN A 76 -6.66 13.69 3.16
CA GLN A 76 -6.90 14.83 4.06
C GLN A 76 -5.58 15.42 4.58
N THR A 77 -4.63 14.55 4.91
CA THR A 77 -3.33 14.94 5.46
C THR A 77 -2.21 14.94 4.42
N ASN A 78 -2.50 14.43 3.22
CA ASN A 78 -1.54 14.15 2.16
C ASN A 78 -0.36 13.28 2.61
N LEU A 79 -0.65 12.35 3.53
CA LEU A 79 0.33 11.40 4.04
C LEU A 79 0.27 10.11 3.22
N LEU A 80 1.38 9.78 2.56
CA LEU A 80 1.65 8.50 1.93
C LEU A 80 2.46 7.66 2.91
N GLU A 81 1.95 6.49 3.26
CA GLU A 81 2.66 5.48 4.05
C GLU A 81 2.82 4.25 3.18
N LEU A 82 4.06 3.84 2.96
CA LEU A 82 4.42 2.72 2.09
C LEU A 82 4.45 1.41 2.89
N SER A 83 4.32 0.27 2.21
CA SER A 83 4.32 -1.06 2.83
C SER A 83 5.64 -1.42 3.51
N ASN A 84 6.73 -0.71 3.21
CA ASN A 84 8.01 -0.85 3.90
C ASN A 84 8.14 0.05 5.15
N GLY A 85 7.07 0.75 5.53
CA GLY A 85 7.01 1.64 6.70
C GLY A 85 7.49 3.07 6.43
N GLU A 86 8.00 3.38 5.24
CA GLU A 86 8.39 4.75 4.91
C GLU A 86 7.17 5.67 4.80
N LYS A 87 7.31 6.91 5.29
CA LYS A 87 6.23 7.90 5.27
C LYS A 87 6.68 9.17 4.58
N TYR A 88 5.84 9.65 3.66
CA TYR A 88 6.10 10.82 2.85
C TYR A 88 4.89 11.75 2.82
N ARG A 89 5.14 13.05 2.68
CA ARG A 89 4.09 13.99 2.28
C ARG A 89 4.09 14.14 0.77
N VAL A 90 2.94 14.05 0.15
CA VAL A 90 2.78 14.22 -1.30
C VAL A 90 1.97 15.47 -1.61
N GLU A 91 2.06 15.97 -2.84
CA GLU A 91 1.17 17.03 -3.31
C GLU A 91 0.00 16.40 -4.04
N ALA A 92 -1.22 16.61 -3.54
CA ALA A 92 -2.43 16.02 -4.09
C ALA A 92 -2.60 16.34 -5.57
N GLY A 93 -2.97 15.34 -6.37
CA GLY A 93 -3.18 15.48 -7.81
C GLY A 93 -1.88 15.57 -8.61
N THR A 94 -0.74 15.21 -8.02
CA THR A 94 0.57 15.28 -8.68
C THR A 94 1.43 14.07 -8.37
N ASP A 95 2.56 13.95 -9.08
CA ASP A 95 3.60 12.94 -8.85
C ASP A 95 4.60 13.36 -7.75
N THR A 96 4.40 14.53 -7.13
CA THR A 96 5.41 15.14 -6.27
C THR A 96 5.41 14.52 -4.87
N VAL A 97 6.55 13.94 -4.50
CA VAL A 97 6.81 13.41 -3.16
C VAL A 97 7.83 14.29 -2.45
N ARG A 98 7.46 14.86 -1.32
CA ARG A 98 8.33 15.74 -0.52
C ARG A 98 9.36 14.92 0.26
N ASN A 99 10.56 15.47 0.36
CA ASN A 99 11.67 14.91 1.15
C ASN A 99 12.09 13.47 0.77
N LYS A 100 11.77 13.03 -0.46
CA LYS A 100 12.21 11.75 -1.01
C LYS A 100 13.70 11.83 -1.38
N LYS A 101 14.56 11.29 -0.52
CA LYS A 101 16.03 11.26 -0.75
C LYS A 101 16.48 10.04 -1.55
N LEU A 102 15.81 8.91 -1.35
CA LEU A 102 16.13 7.66 -2.02
C LEU A 102 15.23 7.46 -3.24
N ASN A 103 15.79 6.99 -4.35
CA ASN A 103 15.06 6.63 -5.56
C ASN A 103 14.76 5.13 -5.59
N ASN A 104 14.04 4.66 -4.58
CA ASN A 104 13.59 3.27 -4.40
C ASN A 104 12.17 3.01 -4.93
N PHE A 105 11.36 4.05 -5.09
CA PHE A 105 10.04 3.96 -5.74
C PHE A 105 9.76 5.19 -6.61
N ARG A 106 8.74 5.12 -7.46
CA ARG A 106 8.16 6.24 -8.19
C ARG A 106 6.68 6.33 -7.83
N PHE A 107 6.22 7.53 -7.50
CA PHE A 107 4.82 7.84 -7.25
C PHE A 107 4.25 8.51 -8.51
N ALA A 108 3.13 8.02 -9.01
CA ALA A 108 2.47 8.59 -10.17
C ALA A 108 1.00 8.84 -9.87
N TYR A 109 0.55 10.08 -10.06
CA TYR A 109 -0.86 10.40 -10.11
C TYR A 109 -1.44 9.86 -11.41
N THR A 110 -2.34 8.89 -11.28
CA THR A 110 -2.92 8.18 -12.41
C THR A 110 -4.31 8.76 -12.61
N ASN A 111 -4.40 9.86 -13.36
CA ASN A 111 -5.69 10.40 -13.78
C ASN A 111 -6.21 9.49 -14.89
N GLY A 112 -7.26 8.73 -14.60
CA GLY A 112 -7.67 7.58 -15.38
C GLY A 112 -7.81 7.89 -16.88
N ASN A 113 -7.14 7.09 -17.72
CA ASN A 113 -7.65 6.83 -19.06
C ASN A 113 -9.03 6.12 -18.98
N ASP A 114 -9.38 5.57 -17.81
CA ASP A 114 -10.68 4.99 -17.46
C ASP A 114 -11.05 5.26 -15.99
N ASP A 115 -11.20 6.55 -15.65
CA ASP A 115 -12.12 7.00 -14.59
C ASP A 115 -11.89 6.51 -13.13
N ALA A 116 -10.64 6.30 -12.72
CA ALA A 116 -10.28 6.12 -11.31
C ALA A 116 -9.31 7.20 -10.84
N ASP A 117 -9.77 8.09 -9.97
CA ASP A 117 -8.91 8.99 -9.20
C ASP A 117 -7.99 8.14 -8.30
N GLY A 118 -6.70 8.06 -8.65
CA GLY A 118 -5.79 7.16 -7.96
C GLY A 118 -4.32 7.48 -8.13
N TYR A 119 -3.50 6.76 -7.38
CA TYR A 119 -2.04 6.84 -7.44
C TYR A 119 -1.47 5.45 -7.66
N THR A 120 -0.38 5.37 -8.41
CA THR A 120 0.37 4.13 -8.58
C THR A 120 1.77 4.32 -8.02
N ILE A 121 2.21 3.37 -7.17
CA ILE A 121 3.57 3.26 -6.68
C ILE A 121 4.26 2.19 -7.52
N PHE A 122 5.36 2.57 -8.16
CA PHE A 122 6.24 1.66 -8.86
C PHE A 122 7.48 1.45 -8.00
N TRP A 123 7.74 0.24 -7.54
CA TRP A 123 8.95 -0.10 -6.82
C TRP A 123 10.07 -0.42 -7.80
N LYS A 124 11.32 -0.08 -7.45
CA LYS A 124 12.50 -0.38 -8.26
C LYS A 124 12.62 -1.88 -8.61
N GLU A 125 12.10 -2.73 -7.75
CA GLU A 125 12.11 -4.20 -7.88
C GLU A 125 11.05 -4.75 -8.85
N GLY A 126 10.20 -3.89 -9.44
CA GLY A 126 9.16 -4.30 -10.40
C GLY A 126 7.80 -4.62 -9.78
N LYS A 127 7.68 -4.50 -8.45
CA LYS A 127 6.37 -4.50 -7.75
C LYS A 127 5.63 -3.19 -8.04
N GLN A 128 4.34 -3.26 -8.32
CA GLN A 128 3.49 -2.09 -8.44
C GLN A 128 2.34 -2.16 -7.44
N GLU A 129 2.00 -1.01 -6.86
CA GLU A 129 0.91 -0.87 -5.90
C GLU A 129 -0.03 0.22 -6.38
N LEU A 130 -1.24 -0.18 -6.73
CA LEU A 130 -2.29 0.73 -7.15
C LEU A 130 -3.11 1.14 -5.92
N LEU A 131 -3.27 2.44 -5.76
CA LEU A 131 -4.12 3.08 -4.78
C LEU A 131 -5.31 3.69 -5.52
N THR A 132 -6.50 3.09 -5.40
CA THR A 132 -7.73 3.67 -5.95
C THR A 132 -8.62 4.25 -4.86
N SER A 133 -9.21 5.42 -5.13
CA SER A 133 -10.26 5.99 -4.29
C SER A 133 -11.56 5.21 -4.53
N ASP A 134 -12.23 4.75 -3.48
CA ASP A 134 -13.57 4.19 -3.61
C ASP A 134 -14.60 5.34 -3.66
N ARG A 135 -15.11 5.67 -4.85
CA ARG A 135 -16.12 6.72 -5.04
C ARG A 135 -17.42 6.48 -4.27
N ARG A 136 -17.68 5.26 -3.77
CA ARG A 136 -18.94 4.88 -3.09
C ARG A 136 -18.83 4.81 -1.57
N ARG A 137 -17.64 5.00 -1.00
CA ARG A 137 -17.46 4.97 0.44
C ARG A 137 -16.61 6.16 0.87
N TYR A 138 -17.03 6.87 1.92
CA TYR A 138 -16.24 7.90 2.61
C TYR A 138 -15.01 7.29 3.34
N LEU A 139 -14.35 6.30 2.73
CA LEU A 139 -13.19 5.64 3.29
C LEU A 139 -11.97 6.53 3.09
N ARG A 140 -11.24 6.72 4.19
CA ARG A 140 -10.05 7.58 4.28
C ARG A 140 -8.81 6.99 3.60
N TYR A 141 -8.93 5.79 3.02
CA TYR A 141 -7.83 4.94 2.59
C TYR A 141 -8.12 4.35 1.21
N TYR A 142 -7.11 4.42 0.34
CA TYR A 142 -7.17 3.87 -1.02
C TYR A 142 -7.03 2.35 -0.98
N ALA A 143 -7.79 1.63 -1.80
CA ALA A 143 -7.67 0.17 -1.91
C ALA A 143 -6.37 -0.19 -2.63
N HIS A 144 -5.65 -1.17 -2.08
CA HIS A 144 -4.34 -1.64 -2.54
C HIS A 144 -4.50 -2.82 -3.50
N TYR A 145 -4.03 -2.66 -4.75
CA TYR A 145 -3.88 -3.78 -5.69
C TYR A 145 -2.42 -3.99 -6.03
N LEU A 146 -2.01 -5.26 -6.04
CA LEU A 146 -0.68 -5.66 -6.43
C LEU A 146 -0.66 -6.16 -7.85
N THR A 147 0.24 -5.61 -8.65
CA THR A 147 0.53 -6.13 -9.99
C THR A 147 2.04 -6.15 -10.21
N ALA A 148 2.50 -7.09 -11.02
CA ALA A 148 3.88 -7.12 -11.49
C ALA A 148 3.97 -6.31 -12.79
N GLY A 149 4.95 -5.43 -12.91
CA GLY A 149 5.15 -4.67 -14.14
C GLY A 149 6.47 -3.91 -14.17
N PRO A 150 6.95 -3.53 -15.37
CA PRO A 150 8.25 -2.86 -15.50
C PRO A 150 8.26 -1.56 -14.68
N TYR A 151 9.41 -1.24 -14.06
CA TYR A 151 9.61 0.08 -13.44
C TYR A 151 9.69 1.13 -14.55
N PRO A 152 8.71 2.04 -14.67
CA PRO A 152 8.68 2.97 -15.79
C PRO A 152 9.72 4.07 -15.57
N ASN A 153 10.68 4.17 -16.50
CA ASN A 153 11.64 5.26 -16.55
C ASN A 153 10.96 6.48 -17.19
N ALA A 154 10.87 7.59 -16.44
CA ALA A 154 10.31 8.88 -16.85
C ALA A 154 8.79 8.93 -17.16
N ARG A 155 8.25 10.16 -17.10
CA ARG A 155 6.87 10.50 -17.40
C ARG A 155 6.59 10.10 -18.85
N VAL A 156 5.76 9.08 -19.05
CA VAL A 156 5.10 8.87 -20.33
C VAL A 156 4.14 10.06 -20.47
N GLY A 157 4.57 11.09 -21.17
CA GLY A 157 3.67 12.13 -21.63
C GLY A 157 2.59 11.46 -22.47
N LEU A 158 1.34 11.86 -22.29
CA LEU A 158 0.31 11.62 -23.29
C LEU A 158 0.78 12.32 -24.58
N GLU A 159 1.49 11.61 -25.45
CA GLU A 159 1.52 11.99 -26.85
C GLU A 159 0.13 11.70 -27.39
N ARG A 160 -0.68 12.76 -27.46
CA ARG A 160 -1.91 12.75 -28.24
C ARG A 160 -1.51 12.49 -29.69
N THR A 161 -1.72 11.28 -30.17
CA THR A 161 -1.91 11.03 -31.60
C THR A 161 -3.17 11.80 -31.99
N VAL A 162 -2.99 13.04 -32.43
CA VAL A 162 -4.02 13.77 -33.16
C VAL A 162 -4.16 13.04 -34.49
N SER A 163 -5.17 12.18 -34.59
CA SER A 163 -5.63 11.66 -35.87
C SER A 163 -6.09 12.85 -36.71
N ALA A 164 -5.26 13.26 -37.67
CA ALA A 164 -5.65 14.19 -38.70
C ALA A 164 -6.81 13.57 -39.49
N ALA A 165 -8.01 14.10 -39.31
CA ALA A 165 -9.09 13.91 -40.26
C ALA A 165 -8.86 14.91 -41.39
N GLU A 166 -8.52 14.40 -42.58
CA GLU A 166 -8.56 15.17 -43.83
C GLU A 166 -10.02 15.54 -44.14
N PRO A 167 -10.33 16.80 -44.49
CA PRO A 167 -11.58 17.14 -45.14
C PRO A 167 -11.47 16.88 -46.65
N GLY A 168 -12.49 16.25 -47.21
CA GLY A 168 -12.64 15.99 -48.65
C GLY A 168 -13.02 17.20 -49.48
#